data_AF-A0A519MGL5-F1
#
_entry.id   AF-A0A519MGL5-F1
#
_cell.length_a   1.000
_cell.length_b   1.000
_cell.length_c   1.000
_cell.angle_alpha   90.00
_cell.angle_beta   90.00
_cell.angle_gamma   90.00
#
_symmetry.space_group_name_H-M   'P 1'
#
loop_
_entity.id
_entity.type
_entity.pdbx_description
1 polymer ?
#
loop_
_entity_poly.entity_id
_entity_poly.type
_entity_poly.pdbx_seq_one_letter_code
_entity_poly.pdbx_strand_id
1 'polypeptide(L)'
;SLIPLYLKTTYKKDPVFKDAKSVFTVYNNEFLDKFEGNLVDKAKMLDIDDQMLTSLKSADFSGFVKLGMEYADTVVRQDEDFSDNLNGLFKEYSLNNRLSQVATDENLLSSYQALYDELAN
;
A
#
# COMPACT_ATOMS: atom_id res chain seq x y z
N SER A 1 -4.02 4.13 0.10
CA SER A 1 -3.82 4.96 1.31
C SER A 1 -2.51 5.73 1.17
N LEU A 2 -2.39 6.93 1.73
CA LEU A 2 -1.14 7.71 1.75
C LEU A 2 -0.33 7.53 3.04
N ILE A 3 -0.87 6.82 4.03
CA ILE A 3 -0.22 6.63 5.34
C ILE A 3 1.19 6.02 5.23
N PRO A 4 1.43 4.95 4.45
CA PRO A 4 2.77 4.38 4.34
C PRO A 4 3.80 5.39 3.81
N LEU A 5 3.44 6.16 2.78
CA LEU A 5 4.27 7.23 2.24
C LEU A 5 4.66 8.22 3.35
N TYR A 6 3.69 8.72 4.12
CA TYR A 6 3.94 9.70 5.18
C TYR A 6 4.82 9.15 6.30
N LEU A 7 4.61 7.90 6.72
CA LEU A 7 5.46 7.25 7.71
C LEU A 7 6.91 7.09 7.22
N LYS A 8 7.11 6.78 5.94
CA LYS A 8 8.45 6.60 5.34
C LYS A 8 9.14 7.90 4.91
N THR A 9 8.43 9.02 4.94
CA THR A 9 8.95 10.33 4.52
C THR A 9 8.87 11.33 5.67
N THR A 10 7.82 12.15 5.70
CA THR A 10 7.61 13.25 6.64
C THR A 10 7.78 12.84 8.10
N TYR A 11 7.30 11.66 8.48
CA TYR A 11 7.35 11.18 9.88
C TYR A 11 8.49 10.19 10.15
N LYS A 12 9.37 9.93 9.19
CA LYS A 12 10.44 8.92 9.30
C LYS A 12 11.36 9.13 10.50
N LYS A 13 11.58 10.38 10.90
CA LYS A 13 12.47 10.78 12.00
C LYS A 13 11.73 11.07 13.30
N ASP A 14 10.40 11.00 13.30
CA ASP A 14 9.61 11.21 14.51
C ASP A 14 9.83 10.03 15.48
N PRO A 15 10.25 10.25 16.74
CA PRO A 15 10.46 9.19 17.71
C PRO A 15 9.25 8.25 17.91
N VAL A 16 8.03 8.76 17.68
CA VAL A 16 6.78 7.98 17.78
C VAL A 16 6.65 6.98 16.62
N PHE A 17 7.15 7.33 15.43
CA PHE A 17 6.90 6.58 14.20
C PHE A 17 8.15 5.96 13.55
N LYS A 18 9.36 6.31 14.02
CA LYS A 18 10.63 5.87 13.41
C LYS A 18 10.78 4.36 13.27
N ASP A 19 10.19 3.61 14.20
CA ASP A 19 10.24 2.14 14.24
C ASP A 19 8.91 1.52 13.79
N ALA A 20 7.93 2.33 13.36
CA ALA A 20 6.63 1.84 12.93
C ALA A 20 6.76 1.10 11.58
N LYS A 21 6.20 -0.11 11.55
CA LYS A 21 6.00 -0.89 10.33
C LYS A 21 4.55 -0.72 9.85
N SER A 22 4.38 -0.65 8.54
CA SER A 22 3.10 -0.44 7.88
C SER A 22 2.70 -1.66 7.06
N VAL A 23 1.48 -2.14 7.28
CA VAL A 23 0.86 -3.23 6.53
C VAL A 23 -0.22 -2.63 5.63
N PHE A 24 -0.12 -2.88 4.33
CA PHE A 24 -1.08 -2.40 3.34
C PHE A 24 -1.84 -3.57 2.72
N THR A 25 -3.08 -3.77 3.18
CA THR A 25 -3.97 -4.79 2.63
C THR A 25 -4.74 -4.22 1.43
N VAL A 26 -4.67 -4.92 0.30
CA VAL A 26 -5.42 -4.60 -0.91
C VAL A 26 -6.66 -5.51 -0.97
N TYR A 27 -7.82 -4.88 -1.12
CA TYR A 27 -9.12 -5.54 -1.26
C TYR A 27 -9.60 -5.45 -2.70
N ASN A 28 -10.41 -6.42 -3.15
CA ASN A 28 -11.00 -6.40 -4.49
C ASN A 28 -12.22 -5.46 -4.58
N ASN A 29 -11.98 -4.15 -4.44
CA ASN A 29 -13.01 -3.10 -4.48
C ASN A 29 -12.68 -1.96 -5.46
N GLU A 30 -12.15 -2.34 -6.62
CA GLU A 30 -11.81 -1.41 -7.69
C GLU A 30 -13.03 -0.57 -8.15
N PHE A 31 -12.78 0.71 -8.43
CA PHE A 31 -13.73 1.63 -9.05
C PHE A 31 -13.07 2.33 -10.25
N LEU A 32 -13.90 2.70 -11.22
CA LEU A 32 -13.44 3.27 -12.50
C LEU A 32 -13.34 4.80 -12.50
N ASP A 33 -13.98 5.46 -11.52
CA ASP A 33 -13.99 6.91 -11.43
C ASP A 33 -12.61 7.47 -11.11
N LYS A 34 -12.35 8.68 -11.61
CA LYS A 34 -11.16 9.45 -11.29
C LYS A 34 -11.46 10.49 -10.23
N PHE A 35 -10.45 10.76 -9.42
CA PHE A 35 -10.51 11.84 -8.45
C PHE A 35 -10.31 13.20 -9.13
N GLU A 36 -11.09 14.19 -8.71
CA GLU A 36 -11.00 15.55 -9.23
C GLU A 36 -9.97 16.42 -8.47
N GLY A 37 -9.47 17.42 -9.19
CA GLY A 37 -8.50 18.39 -8.68
C GLY A 37 -7.06 17.87 -8.71
N ASN A 38 -6.15 18.62 -8.10
CA ASN A 38 -4.73 18.24 -8.07
C ASN A 38 -4.42 17.38 -6.83
N LEU A 39 -4.46 16.05 -7.00
CA LEU A 39 -4.12 15.11 -5.94
C LEU A 39 -2.67 15.20 -5.50
N VAL A 40 -1.74 15.47 -6.42
CA VAL A 40 -0.30 15.56 -6.11
C VAL A 40 -0.07 16.71 -5.14
N ASP A 41 -0.62 17.88 -5.43
CA ASP A 41 -0.51 19.05 -4.55
C ASP A 41 -1.14 18.78 -3.17
N LYS A 42 -2.30 18.11 -3.14
CA LYS A 42 -2.99 17.76 -1.88
C LYS A 42 -2.23 16.74 -1.04
N ALA A 43 -1.52 15.81 -1.69
CA ALA A 43 -0.76 14.77 -1.02
C ALA A 43 0.61 15.25 -0.53
N LYS A 44 1.14 16.34 -1.09
CA LYS A 44 2.50 16.83 -0.83
C LYS A 44 2.65 17.36 0.59
N MET A 45 3.69 16.88 1.27
CA MET A 45 4.12 17.34 2.60
C MET A 45 5.62 17.64 2.60
N LEU A 46 6.15 18.10 3.74
CA LEU A 46 7.59 18.23 3.93
C LEU A 46 8.28 16.87 3.67
N ASP A 47 9.44 16.91 3.01
CA ASP A 47 10.23 15.72 2.63
C ASP A 47 9.55 14.77 1.62
N ILE A 48 8.58 15.26 0.85
CA ILE A 48 7.94 14.52 -0.25
C ILE A 48 8.11 15.29 -1.56
N ASP A 49 8.87 14.70 -2.48
CA ASP A 49 9.10 15.24 -3.81
C ASP A 49 8.08 14.71 -4.83
N ASP A 50 7.87 15.44 -5.94
CA ASP A 50 6.88 15.07 -6.97
C ASP A 50 7.17 13.70 -7.61
N GLN A 51 8.43 13.27 -7.62
CA GLN A 51 8.83 11.95 -8.11
C GLN A 51 8.21 10.83 -7.26
N MET A 52 8.10 11.04 -5.95
CA MET A 52 7.52 10.10 -4.99
C MET A 52 6.00 9.97 -5.16
N LEU A 53 5.37 10.97 -5.78
CA LEU A 53 3.91 11.02 -6.02
C LEU A 53 3.54 10.66 -7.47
N THR A 54 4.49 10.13 -8.26
CA THR A 54 4.26 9.84 -9.69
C THR A 54 3.05 8.96 -9.94
N SER A 55 2.83 7.95 -9.09
CA SER A 55 1.68 7.05 -9.16
C SER A 55 0.34 7.78 -9.02
N LEU A 56 0.25 8.89 -8.27
CA LEU A 56 -1.00 9.65 -8.11
C LEU A 56 -1.38 10.50 -9.32
N LYS A 57 -0.47 10.68 -10.30
CA LYS A 57 -0.76 11.45 -11.52
C LYS A 57 -1.87 10.83 -12.37
N SER A 58 -2.10 9.52 -12.25
CA SER A 58 -3.20 8.84 -12.94
C SER A 58 -4.58 9.30 -12.42
N ALA A 59 -4.61 9.80 -11.18
CA ALA A 59 -5.80 10.20 -10.43
C ALA A 59 -6.88 9.13 -10.35
N ASP A 60 -6.49 7.86 -10.34
CA ASP A 60 -7.39 6.70 -10.28
C ASP A 60 -7.06 5.76 -9.12
N PHE A 61 -7.90 4.74 -8.94
CA PHE A 61 -7.72 3.69 -7.95
C PHE A 61 -6.32 3.04 -8.01
N SER A 62 -5.88 2.66 -9.21
CA SER A 62 -4.57 2.02 -9.43
C SER A 62 -3.42 2.88 -8.93
N GLY A 63 -3.46 4.20 -9.14
CA GLY A 63 -2.44 5.12 -8.66
C GLY A 63 -2.30 5.11 -7.14
N PHE A 64 -3.41 5.07 -6.41
CA PHE A 64 -3.42 4.99 -4.94
C PHE A 64 -2.96 3.62 -4.42
N VAL A 65 -3.34 2.55 -5.10
CA VAL A 65 -2.93 1.19 -4.74
C VAL A 65 -1.42 1.04 -4.95
N LYS A 66 -0.89 1.43 -6.12
CA LYS A 66 0.55 1.44 -6.42
C LYS A 66 1.34 2.22 -5.37
N LEU A 67 0.90 3.44 -5.04
CA LEU A 67 1.60 4.26 -4.05
C LEU A 67 1.58 3.63 -2.66
N GLY A 68 0.43 3.08 -2.24
CA GLY A 68 0.32 2.38 -0.96
C GLY A 68 1.25 1.16 -0.89
N MET A 69 1.33 0.40 -1.98
CA MET A 69 2.18 -0.78 -2.08
C MET A 69 3.67 -0.45 -2.08
N GLU A 70 4.07 0.62 -2.76
CA GLU A 70 5.46 1.06 -2.88
C GLU A 70 6.08 1.46 -1.54
N TYR A 71 5.31 2.12 -0.67
CA TYR A 71 5.83 2.67 0.59
C TYR A 71 5.50 1.81 1.82
N ALA A 72 4.69 0.77 1.68
CA ALA A 72 4.40 -0.15 2.77
C ALA A 72 5.57 -1.09 3.06
N ASP A 73 5.75 -1.46 4.34
CA ASP A 73 6.73 -2.49 4.73
C ASP A 73 6.29 -3.88 4.31
N THR A 74 4.97 -4.06 4.19
CA THR A 74 4.37 -5.30 3.73
C THR A 74 3.08 -5.00 3.00
N VAL A 75 2.93 -5.62 1.84
CA VAL A 75 1.68 -5.64 1.09
C VAL A 75 1.02 -6.99 1.27
N VAL A 76 -0.26 -6.95 1.63
CA VAL A 76 -1.09 -8.13 1.81
C VAL A 76 -2.19 -8.13 0.76
N ARG A 77 -2.43 -9.29 0.16
CA ARG A 77 -3.66 -9.58 -0.55
C ARG A 77 -4.37 -10.75 0.10
N GLN A 78 -5.69 -10.78 -0.03
CA GLN A 78 -6.48 -11.91 0.42
C GLN A 78 -6.38 -13.08 -0.56
N ASP A 79 -6.65 -14.30 -0.09
CA ASP A 79 -6.86 -15.46 -0.96
C ASP A 79 -8.27 -15.39 -1.58
N GLU A 80 -8.43 -14.49 -2.54
CA GLU A 80 -9.64 -14.30 -3.32
C GLU A 80 -9.29 -14.02 -4.80
N ASP A 81 -10.31 -14.08 -5.65
CA ASP A 81 -10.16 -13.72 -7.07
C ASP A 81 -10.26 -12.19 -7.22
N PHE A 82 -9.21 -11.60 -7.79
CA PHE A 82 -9.07 -10.15 -7.99
C PHE A 82 -9.35 -9.77 -9.44
N SER A 83 -9.71 -8.50 -9.68
CA SER A 83 -9.81 -7.97 -11.05
C SER A 83 -8.49 -8.15 -11.83
N ASP A 84 -8.59 -8.22 -13.17
CA ASP A 84 -7.41 -8.31 -14.05
C ASP A 84 -6.43 -7.15 -13.83
N ASN A 85 -6.96 -5.95 -13.55
CA ASN A 85 -6.14 -4.79 -13.25
C ASN A 85 -5.34 -5.01 -11.94
N LEU A 86 -6.01 -5.38 -10.84
CA LEU A 86 -5.34 -5.66 -9.57
C LEU A 86 -4.32 -6.80 -9.68
N ASN A 87 -4.65 -7.88 -10.40
CA ASN A 87 -3.71 -8.96 -10.71
C ASN A 87 -2.48 -8.45 -11.50
N GLY A 88 -2.68 -7.53 -12.44
CA GLY A 88 -1.60 -6.82 -13.13
C GLY A 88 -0.70 -6.04 -12.18
N LEU A 89 -1.29 -5.27 -11.26
CA LEU A 89 -0.55 -4.51 -10.24
C LEU A 89 0.26 -5.42 -9.32
N PHE A 90 -0.33 -6.52 -8.85
CA PHE A 90 0.35 -7.50 -8.02
C PHE A 90 1.51 -8.16 -8.73
N LYS A 91 1.33 -8.53 -10.01
CA LYS A 91 2.38 -9.12 -10.83
C LYS A 91 3.55 -8.15 -10.99
N GLU A 92 3.29 -6.89 -11.32
CA GLU A 92 4.31 -5.84 -11.45
C GLU A 92 5.08 -5.65 -10.13
N TYR A 93 4.36 -5.54 -9.01
CA TYR A 93 4.97 -5.39 -7.69
C TYR A 93 5.84 -6.59 -7.29
N SER A 94 5.35 -7.80 -7.57
CA SER A 94 6.01 -9.05 -7.20
C SER A 94 7.30 -9.33 -7.98
N LEU A 95 7.63 -8.53 -9.01
CA LEU A 95 8.91 -8.61 -9.72
C LEU A 95 10.09 -8.22 -8.82
N ASN A 96 9.86 -7.29 -7.89
CA ASN A 96 10.92 -6.72 -7.05
C ASN A 96 10.64 -6.82 -5.55
N ASN A 97 9.41 -7.16 -5.16
CA ASN A 97 8.97 -7.16 -3.77
C ASN A 97 8.22 -8.46 -3.43
N ARG A 98 8.17 -8.81 -2.14
CA ARG A 98 7.36 -9.94 -1.68
C ARG A 98 5.92 -9.48 -1.45
N LEU A 99 4.98 -10.24 -1.99
CA LEU A 99 3.56 -10.08 -1.72
C LEU A 99 3.11 -11.12 -0.71
N SER A 100 2.57 -10.68 0.42
CA SER A 100 2.04 -11.58 1.46
C SER A 100 0.60 -11.94 1.16
N GLN A 101 0.21 -13.16 1.52
CA GLN A 101 -1.14 -13.67 1.35
C GLN A 101 -1.71 -14.07 2.70
N VAL A 102 -2.96 -13.70 2.95
CA VAL A 102 -3.70 -14.09 4.16
C VAL A 102 -4.97 -14.84 3.76
N ALA A 103 -5.33 -15.84 4.55
CA ALA A 103 -6.55 -16.61 4.34
C ALA A 103 -7.80 -15.73 4.48
N THR A 104 -8.89 -16.13 3.84
CA THR A 104 -10.21 -15.46 3.90
C THR A 104 -11.24 -16.25 4.71
N ASP A 105 -10.86 -17.42 5.21
CA ASP A 105 -11.71 -18.36 5.92
C ASP A 105 -11.50 -18.30 7.45
N GLU A 106 -11.76 -19.41 8.15
CA GLU A 106 -11.52 -19.56 9.59
C GLU A 106 -10.05 -19.30 10.01
N ASN A 107 -9.10 -19.38 9.08
CA ASN A 107 -7.68 -19.14 9.32
C ASN A 107 -7.25 -17.68 9.12
N LEU A 108 -8.18 -16.75 8.86
CA LEU A 108 -7.88 -15.33 8.69
C LEU A 108 -7.09 -14.77 9.88
N LEU A 109 -7.57 -15.03 11.11
CA LEU A 109 -6.96 -14.51 12.33
C LEU A 109 -5.54 -15.07 12.55
N SER A 110 -5.36 -16.38 12.39
CA SER A 110 -4.06 -17.04 12.55
C SER A 110 -3.06 -16.58 11.49
N SER A 111 -3.52 -16.34 10.26
CA SER A 111 -2.69 -15.81 9.17
C SER A 111 -2.17 -14.39 9.47
N TYR A 112 -3.04 -13.50 9.96
CA TYR A 112 -2.62 -12.15 10.36
C TYR A 112 -1.71 -12.16 11.58
N GLN A 113 -1.96 -13.05 12.54
CA GLN A 113 -1.09 -13.17 13.71
C GLN A 113 0.33 -13.60 13.31
N ALA A 114 0.46 -14.61 12.44
CA ALA A 114 1.76 -15.05 11.92
C ALA A 114 2.48 -13.93 11.15
N LEU A 115 1.75 -13.13 10.38
CA LEU A 115 2.30 -11.97 9.67
C LEU A 115 2.84 -10.92 10.65
N TYR A 116 2.09 -10.60 11.70
CA TYR A 116 2.53 -9.62 12.70
C TYR A 116 3.72 -10.12 13.52
N ASP A 117 3.77 -11.41 13.84
CA ASP A 117 4.93 -12.02 14.50
C ASP A 117 6.16 -11.97 13.59
N GLU A 118 6.03 -12.21 12.28
CA GLU A 118 7.12 -12.05 11.31
C GLU A 118 7.62 -10.61 11.28
N LEU A 119 6.72 -9.63 11.31
CA LEU A 119 7.05 -8.21 11.29
C LEU A 119 7.56 -7.69 12.63
N ALA A 120 7.24 -8.30 13.77
CA ALA A 120 7.73 -7.83 15.06
C ALA A 120 9.21 -8.21 15.30
N ASN A 121 9.67 -9.28 14.63
CA ASN A 121 11.05 -9.74 14.65
C ASN A 121 11.94 -8.99 13.64
#